data_AF-D2XMT8-F1
#
_entry.id   AF-D2XMT8-F1
#
_cell.length_a   1.000
_cell.length_b   1.000
_cell.length_c   1.000
_cell.angle_alpha   90.00
_cell.angle_beta   90.00
_cell.angle_gamma   90.00
#
_symmetry.space_group_name_H-M   'P 1'
#
loop_
_entity.id
_entity.type
_entity.pdbx_description
1 polymer ?
#
loop_
_entity_poly.entity_id
_entity_poly.type
_entity_poly.pdbx_seq_one_letter_code
_entity_poly.pdbx_strand_id
1 'polypeptide(L)'
;CMASPHRAMSALGLMLTCMYTGKERDQKKDSVTDQSDLDAASHDPERLLIAMERVTVLFDRIRKGFPSEARVIARILPTFLIDFFPPQDIMNKVIGEFLSSQQPHPQLMARVVFKVFSKLHQQGQTVLVRDWVMLSLSNFTQRTPVSMAIWSLTCFFISSSTNMWICALLPHVIGRMGKLETIDKRNFCVAALDFYRHQLVEEAGKRAFISIFQSVANPGGPYAELLAACNANNQ
;
A
#
# COMPACT_ATOMS: atom_id res chain seq x y z
N CYS A 1 -17.70 -20.92 1.93
CA CYS A 1 -17.76 -19.76 2.84
C CYS A 1 -18.34 -20.19 4.18
N MET A 2 -17.59 -20.05 5.28
CA MET A 2 -18.18 -20.24 6.61
C MET A 2 -19.27 -19.17 6.82
N ALA A 3 -20.49 -19.60 7.13
CA ALA A 3 -21.66 -18.71 7.23
C ALA A 3 -21.63 -17.80 8.47
N SER A 4 -20.82 -18.11 9.49
CA SER A 4 -20.74 -17.33 10.73
C SER A 4 -19.42 -16.54 10.81
N PRO A 5 -19.46 -15.20 10.97
CA PRO A 5 -18.25 -14.39 11.13
C PRO A 5 -17.44 -14.80 12.38
N HIS A 6 -18.11 -15.23 13.45
CA HIS A 6 -17.42 -15.70 14.66
C HIS A 6 -16.55 -16.94 14.40
N ARG A 7 -17.06 -17.92 13.63
CA ARG A 7 -16.29 -19.11 13.26
C ARG A 7 -15.12 -18.77 12.36
N ALA A 8 -15.31 -17.86 11.41
CA ALA A 8 -14.23 -17.39 10.54
C ALA A 8 -13.12 -16.68 11.33
N MET A 9 -13.48 -15.87 12.32
CA MET A 9 -12.52 -15.19 13.20
C MET A 9 -11.74 -16.18 14.08
N SER A 10 -12.38 -17.21 14.61
CA SER A 10 -11.67 -18.28 15.35
C SER A 10 -10.71 -19.05 14.44
N ALA A 11 -11.14 -19.39 13.22
CA ALA A 11 -10.29 -20.06 12.24
C ALA A 11 -9.09 -19.19 11.81
N LEU A 12 -9.29 -17.87 11.69
CA LEU A 12 -8.21 -16.91 11.46
C LEU A 12 -7.17 -16.95 12.58
N GLY A 13 -7.60 -16.96 13.84
CA GLY A 13 -6.70 -17.08 14.99
C GLY A 13 -5.85 -18.35 14.92
N LEU A 14 -6.46 -19.51 14.69
CA LEU A 14 -5.75 -20.78 14.53
C LEU A 14 -4.74 -20.74 13.37
N MET A 15 -5.14 -20.20 12.21
CA MET A 15 -4.26 -20.07 11.06
C MET A 15 -3.03 -19.21 11.39
N LEU A 16 -3.22 -18.05 12.02
CA LEU A 16 -2.11 -17.18 12.41
C LEU A 16 -1.18 -17.87 13.40
N THR A 17 -1.73 -18.49 14.46
CA THR A 17 -0.93 -19.23 15.45
C THR A 17 -0.09 -20.32 14.78
N CYS A 18 -0.70 -21.13 13.90
CA CYS A 18 0.03 -22.18 13.19
C CYS A 18 1.18 -21.62 12.35
N MET A 19 0.96 -20.50 11.65
CA MET A 19 1.99 -19.89 10.79
C MET A 19 3.15 -19.29 11.61
N TYR A 20 2.84 -18.54 12.68
CA TYR A 20 3.88 -17.93 13.51
C TYR A 20 4.67 -19.00 14.30
N THR A 21 4.00 -20.01 14.87
CA THR A 21 4.71 -21.11 15.54
C THR A 21 5.55 -21.95 14.56
N GLY A 22 5.07 -22.15 13.34
CA GLY A 22 5.87 -22.79 12.28
C GLY A 22 7.16 -22.02 12.01
N LYS A 23 7.03 -20.72 11.73
CA LYS A 23 8.16 -19.82 11.47
C LYS A 23 9.19 -19.80 12.59
N GLU A 24 8.76 -19.73 13.86
CA GLU A 24 9.68 -19.75 15.01
C GLU A 24 10.47 -21.05 15.12
N ARG A 25 9.84 -22.20 14.86
CA ARG A 25 10.53 -23.50 14.88
C ARG A 25 11.62 -23.59 13.83
N ASP A 26 11.40 -22.96 12.68
CA ASP A 26 12.35 -22.98 11.57
C ASP A 26 13.53 -22.06 11.81
N GLN A 27 13.28 -20.83 12.29
CA GLN A 27 14.35 -19.93 12.73
C GLN A 27 15.25 -20.57 13.81
N LYS A 28 14.66 -21.36 14.71
CA LYS A 28 15.42 -22.10 15.73
C LYS A 28 16.26 -23.24 15.13
N LYS A 29 15.78 -23.93 14.10
CA LYS A 29 16.57 -24.97 13.41
C LYS A 29 17.76 -24.37 12.66
N ASP A 30 17.53 -23.24 11.98
CA ASP A 30 18.58 -22.53 11.24
C ASP A 30 19.67 -22.02 12.20
N SER A 31 19.31 -21.61 13.42
CA SER A 31 20.27 -21.18 14.44
C SER A 31 21.14 -22.29 15.07
N VAL A 32 20.76 -23.56 14.90
CA VAL A 32 21.45 -24.73 15.48
C VAL A 32 22.31 -25.46 14.43
N THR A 33 22.12 -25.16 13.14
CA THR A 33 22.86 -25.78 12.03
C THR A 33 24.02 -24.86 11.65
N ASP A 34 25.24 -25.39 11.61
CA ASP A 34 26.50 -24.65 11.46
C ASP A 34 26.54 -23.69 10.25
N GLN A 35 27.31 -22.61 10.41
CA GLN A 35 27.48 -21.44 9.52
C GLN A 35 28.14 -21.71 8.14
N SER A 36 28.02 -22.91 7.56
CA SER A 36 28.75 -23.25 6.33
C SER A 36 28.01 -22.95 5.01
N ASP A 37 26.75 -22.55 5.00
CA ASP A 37 25.98 -22.28 3.75
C ASP A 37 25.19 -20.95 3.81
N LEU A 38 25.88 -19.86 4.15
CA LEU A 38 25.27 -18.53 4.34
C LEU A 38 24.70 -17.86 3.07
N ASP A 39 24.89 -18.44 1.89
CA ASP A 39 24.42 -17.87 0.62
C ASP A 39 23.23 -18.62 -0.02
N ALA A 40 22.64 -19.61 0.67
CA ALA A 40 21.51 -20.40 0.16
C ALA A 40 20.27 -20.42 1.08
N ALA A 41 20.18 -19.54 2.08
CA ALA A 41 18.95 -19.32 2.85
C ALA A 41 17.89 -18.54 2.04
N SER A 42 17.69 -18.93 0.77
CA SER A 42 16.47 -18.63 0.05
C SER A 42 15.32 -19.27 0.83
N HIS A 43 14.35 -18.46 1.26
CA HIS A 43 13.10 -18.92 1.86
C HIS A 43 12.61 -20.19 1.15
N ASP A 44 12.40 -21.28 1.91
CA ASP A 44 11.80 -22.51 1.41
C ASP A 44 10.59 -22.18 0.52
N PRO A 45 10.68 -22.41 -0.81
CA PRO A 45 9.69 -21.92 -1.77
C PRO A 45 8.32 -22.57 -1.54
N GLU A 46 8.26 -23.78 -0.98
CA GLU A 46 7.00 -24.44 -0.64
C GLU A 46 6.28 -23.69 0.51
N ARG A 47 7.03 -23.22 1.50
CA ARG A 47 6.46 -22.42 2.60
C ARG A 47 6.02 -21.05 2.15
N LEU A 48 6.80 -20.40 1.29
CA LEU A 48 6.42 -19.12 0.70
C LEU A 48 5.12 -19.26 -0.08
N LEU A 49 4.97 -20.36 -0.84
CA LEU A 49 3.76 -20.68 -1.57
C LEU A 49 2.56 -20.89 -0.63
N ILE A 50 2.69 -21.72 0.40
CA ILE A 50 1.62 -21.94 1.40
C ILE A 50 1.24 -20.61 2.08
N ALA A 51 2.24 -19.81 2.46
CA ALA A 51 1.98 -18.51 3.07
C ALA A 51 1.23 -17.59 2.11
N MET A 52 1.61 -17.57 0.83
CA MET A 52 0.97 -16.75 -0.20
C MET A 52 -0.48 -17.19 -0.47
N GLU A 53 -0.78 -18.49 -0.39
CA GLU A 53 -2.16 -18.98 -0.40
C GLU A 53 -2.96 -18.42 0.77
N ARG A 54 -2.39 -18.40 1.98
CA ARG A 54 -3.05 -17.82 3.16
C ARG A 54 -3.26 -16.31 3.00
N VAL A 55 -2.28 -15.58 2.49
CA VAL A 55 -2.43 -14.16 2.15
C VAL A 55 -3.58 -13.94 1.18
N THR A 56 -3.68 -14.77 0.13
CA THR A 56 -4.76 -14.68 -0.84
C THR A 56 -6.12 -14.89 -0.20
N VAL A 57 -6.24 -15.85 0.73
CA VAL A 57 -7.46 -16.02 1.53
C VAL A 57 -7.78 -14.76 2.35
N LEU A 58 -6.80 -14.13 3.00
CA LEU A 58 -7.03 -12.90 3.78
C LEU A 58 -7.57 -11.76 2.91
N PHE A 59 -6.99 -11.52 1.74
CA PHE A 59 -7.51 -10.53 0.79
C PHE A 59 -8.93 -10.86 0.32
N ASP A 60 -9.20 -12.13 0.04
CA ASP A 60 -10.53 -12.58 -0.35
C ASP A 60 -11.57 -12.38 0.75
N ARG A 61 -11.18 -12.54 2.03
CA ARG A 61 -12.05 -12.23 3.17
C ARG A 61 -12.26 -10.74 3.38
N ILE A 62 -11.29 -9.89 3.03
CA ILE A 62 -11.56 -8.43 2.97
C ILE A 62 -12.60 -8.14 1.89
N ARG A 63 -12.47 -8.75 0.71
CA ARG A 63 -13.37 -8.51 -0.43
C ARG A 63 -14.77 -9.07 -0.24
N LYS A 64 -14.90 -10.28 0.31
CA LYS A 64 -16.15 -11.07 0.31
C LYS A 64 -16.73 -11.30 1.71
N GLY A 65 -15.98 -10.99 2.76
CA GLY A 65 -16.37 -11.21 4.15
C GLY A 65 -17.34 -10.14 4.68
N PHE A 66 -17.77 -10.32 5.93
CA PHE A 66 -18.60 -9.30 6.59
C PHE A 66 -17.77 -8.03 6.87
N PRO A 67 -18.38 -6.82 6.89
CA PRO A 67 -17.64 -5.58 7.12
C PRO A 67 -16.85 -5.54 8.43
N SER A 68 -17.36 -6.19 9.49
CA SER A 68 -16.66 -6.32 10.77
C SER A 68 -15.41 -7.19 10.65
N GLU A 69 -15.50 -8.30 9.94
CA GLU A 69 -14.39 -9.21 9.67
C GLU A 69 -13.33 -8.55 8.79
N ALA A 70 -13.74 -7.95 7.66
CA ALA A 70 -12.83 -7.23 6.77
C ALA A 70 -12.02 -6.16 7.52
N ARG A 71 -12.67 -5.46 8.47
CA ARG A 71 -12.00 -4.47 9.32
C ARG A 71 -10.94 -5.08 10.23
N VAL A 72 -11.18 -6.26 10.81
CA VAL A 72 -10.19 -6.93 11.65
C VAL A 72 -9.03 -7.44 10.78
N ILE A 73 -9.33 -8.09 9.66
CA ILE A 73 -8.31 -8.62 8.75
C ILE A 73 -7.42 -7.50 8.21
N ALA A 74 -8.00 -6.39 7.73
CA ALA A 74 -7.23 -5.25 7.25
C ALA A 74 -6.35 -4.59 8.34
N ARG A 75 -6.67 -4.76 9.63
CA ARG A 75 -5.83 -4.24 10.72
C ARG A 75 -4.57 -5.07 10.94
N ILE A 76 -4.68 -6.40 10.83
CA ILE A 76 -3.58 -7.36 11.08
C ILE A 76 -2.74 -7.63 9.82
N LEU A 77 -3.34 -7.50 8.63
CA LEU A 77 -2.73 -7.86 7.36
C LEU A 77 -1.37 -7.19 7.13
N PRO A 78 -1.16 -5.88 7.40
CA PRO A 78 0.14 -5.25 7.16
C PRO A 78 1.28 -5.89 7.94
N THR A 79 1.07 -6.15 9.24
CA THR A 79 2.07 -6.79 10.10
C THR A 79 2.37 -8.19 9.58
N PHE A 80 1.33 -8.96 9.30
CA PHE A 80 1.47 -10.31 8.77
C PHE A 80 2.23 -10.36 7.44
N LEU A 81 1.95 -9.44 6.50
CA LEU A 81 2.66 -9.40 5.23
C LEU A 81 4.16 -9.12 5.39
N ILE A 82 4.52 -8.19 6.28
CA ILE A 82 5.92 -7.80 6.48
C ILE A 82 6.70 -8.84 7.25
N ASP A 83 6.03 -9.57 8.15
CA ASP A 83 6.67 -10.64 8.89
C ASP A 83 7.00 -11.83 7.97
N PHE A 84 6.18 -12.14 6.97
CA PHE A 84 6.31 -13.38 6.21
C PHE A 84 6.93 -13.23 4.81
N PHE A 85 6.94 -12.04 4.24
CA PHE A 85 7.33 -11.86 2.84
C PHE A 85 8.31 -10.70 2.67
N PRO A 86 9.24 -10.81 1.70
CA PRO A 86 9.96 -9.65 1.24
C PRO A 86 8.98 -8.66 0.59
N PRO A 87 9.22 -7.35 0.68
CA PRO A 87 8.26 -6.35 0.19
C PRO A 87 7.94 -6.51 -1.31
N GLN A 88 8.92 -6.93 -2.12
CA GLN A 88 8.72 -7.08 -3.57
C GLN A 88 7.58 -8.06 -3.93
N ASP A 89 7.36 -9.10 -3.12
CA ASP A 89 6.36 -10.14 -3.37
C ASP A 89 4.92 -9.67 -3.05
N ILE A 90 4.79 -8.69 -2.16
CA ILE A 90 3.49 -8.26 -1.63
C ILE A 90 3.01 -6.93 -2.23
N MET A 91 3.91 -6.07 -2.71
CA MET A 91 3.58 -4.70 -3.10
C MET A 91 2.58 -4.66 -4.26
N ASN A 92 2.82 -5.44 -5.31
CA ASN A 92 1.87 -5.59 -6.43
C ASN A 92 0.48 -6.00 -5.95
N LYS A 93 0.41 -6.95 -5.00
CA LYS A 93 -0.86 -7.45 -4.49
C LYS A 93 -1.58 -6.40 -3.64
N VAL A 94 -0.87 -5.74 -2.72
CA VAL A 94 -1.44 -4.70 -1.85
C VAL A 94 -1.92 -3.49 -2.66
N ILE A 95 -1.13 -3.02 -3.62
CA ILE A 95 -1.48 -1.87 -4.48
C ILE A 95 -2.62 -2.26 -5.44
N GLY A 96 -2.55 -3.43 -6.05
CA GLY A 96 -3.60 -3.94 -6.94
C GLY A 96 -4.95 -4.08 -6.23
N GLU A 97 -4.96 -4.58 -5.00
CA GLU A 97 -6.17 -4.69 -4.17
C GLU A 97 -6.74 -3.32 -3.77
N PHE A 98 -5.89 -2.31 -3.58
CA PHE A 98 -6.33 -0.94 -3.32
C PHE A 98 -6.93 -0.25 -4.57
N LEU A 99 -6.37 -0.53 -5.74
CA LEU A 99 -6.81 0.00 -7.02
C LEU A 99 -8.03 -0.72 -7.61
N SER A 100 -8.24 -1.97 -7.23
CA SER A 100 -9.30 -2.81 -7.79
C SER A 100 -10.68 -2.15 -7.69
N SER A 101 -11.39 -2.09 -8.81
CA SER A 101 -12.80 -1.68 -8.88
C SER A 101 -13.74 -2.67 -8.17
N GLN A 102 -13.28 -3.91 -7.97
CA GLN A 102 -14.04 -4.97 -7.29
C GLN A 102 -13.82 -4.96 -5.76
N GLN A 103 -13.00 -4.06 -5.23
CA GLN A 103 -12.76 -3.95 -3.80
C GLN A 103 -13.88 -3.12 -3.15
N PRO A 104 -14.77 -3.71 -2.31
CA PRO A 104 -15.85 -2.97 -1.65
C PRO A 104 -15.37 -2.11 -0.48
N HIS A 105 -14.13 -2.31 -0.04
CA HIS A 105 -13.56 -1.62 1.13
C HIS A 105 -12.24 -0.91 0.82
N PRO A 106 -12.17 -0.02 -0.19
CA PRO A 106 -10.92 0.66 -0.57
C PRO A 106 -10.35 1.50 0.59
N GLN A 107 -11.19 2.01 1.49
CA GLN A 107 -10.78 2.71 2.72
C GLN A 107 -9.99 1.84 3.69
N LEU A 108 -10.28 0.53 3.73
CA LEU A 108 -9.49 -0.42 4.53
C LEU A 108 -8.15 -0.68 3.85
N MET A 109 -8.17 -0.84 2.53
CA MET A 109 -6.95 -1.04 1.73
C MET A 109 -6.00 0.16 1.77
N ALA A 110 -6.52 1.40 1.78
CA ALA A 110 -5.71 2.61 1.99
C ALA A 110 -4.93 2.55 3.31
N ARG A 111 -5.54 2.05 4.39
CA ARG A 111 -4.87 1.86 5.68
C ARG A 111 -3.85 0.73 5.65
N VAL A 112 -4.12 -0.32 4.88
CA VAL A 112 -3.16 -1.42 4.67
C VAL A 112 -1.91 -0.88 3.98
N VAL A 113 -2.07 -0.17 2.86
CA VAL A 113 -0.96 0.47 2.13
C VAL A 113 -0.17 1.39 3.05
N PHE A 114 -0.86 2.30 3.77
CA PHE A 114 -0.22 3.22 4.71
C PHE A 114 0.65 2.51 5.73
N LYS A 115 0.14 1.45 6.37
CA LYS A 115 0.88 0.69 7.38
C LYS A 115 2.05 -0.07 6.78
N VAL A 116 1.89 -0.62 5.57
CA VAL A 116 2.99 -1.30 4.87
C VAL A 116 4.11 -0.31 4.59
N PHE A 117 3.80 0.83 3.98
CA PHE A 117 4.80 1.84 3.62
C PHE A 117 5.46 2.44 4.87
N SER A 118 4.67 2.75 5.91
CA SER A 118 5.19 3.24 7.19
C SER A 118 6.25 2.31 7.78
N LYS A 119 6.01 1.00 7.74
CA LYS A 119 6.94 0.01 8.27
C LYS A 119 8.17 -0.17 7.37
N LEU A 120 8.02 -0.05 6.04
CA LEU A 120 9.15 -0.01 5.11
C LEU A 120 10.05 1.21 5.36
N HIS A 121 9.48 2.39 5.59
CA HIS A 121 10.25 3.58 5.98
C HIS A 121 11.00 3.37 7.30
N GLN A 122 10.36 2.76 8.31
CA GLN A 122 11.02 2.41 9.57
C GLN A 122 12.18 1.42 9.38
N GLN A 123 12.15 0.60 8.33
CA GLN A 123 13.22 -0.32 7.94
C GLN A 123 14.26 0.32 7.00
N GLY A 124 14.18 1.64 6.75
CA GLY A 124 15.09 2.34 5.84
C GLY A 124 14.82 2.13 4.35
N GLN A 125 13.73 1.45 3.98
CA GLN A 125 13.39 1.11 2.59
C GLN A 125 12.63 2.23 1.85
N THR A 126 13.00 3.49 2.09
CA THR A 126 12.33 4.66 1.49
C THR A 126 12.44 4.69 -0.04
N VAL A 127 13.60 4.30 -0.58
CA VAL A 127 13.83 4.22 -2.04
C VAL A 127 12.88 3.20 -2.68
N LEU A 128 12.72 2.04 -2.06
CA LEU A 128 11.80 1.02 -2.55
C LEU A 128 10.35 1.53 -2.59
N VAL A 129 9.91 2.23 -1.53
CA VAL A 129 8.56 2.85 -1.51
C VAL A 129 8.41 3.84 -2.65
N ARG A 130 9.38 4.75 -2.85
CA ARG A 130 9.37 5.73 -3.94
C ARG A 130 9.23 5.07 -5.30
N ASP A 131 9.99 4.02 -5.56
CA ASP A 131 10.00 3.34 -6.86
C ASP A 131 8.66 2.67 -7.13
N TRP A 132 8.07 2.01 -6.13
CA TRP A 132 6.71 1.45 -6.23
C TRP A 132 5.65 2.52 -6.43
N VAL A 133 5.82 3.70 -5.83
CA VAL A 133 4.91 4.82 -6.08
C VAL A 133 4.95 5.21 -7.54
N MET A 134 6.15 5.47 -8.08
CA MET A 134 6.36 5.88 -9.47
C MET A 134 5.82 4.85 -10.47
N LEU A 135 6.08 3.55 -10.23
CA LEU A 135 5.57 2.46 -11.06
C LEU A 135 4.04 2.38 -11.08
N SER A 136 3.37 2.86 -10.04
CA SER A 136 1.92 2.72 -9.89
C SER A 136 1.13 3.92 -10.38
N LEU A 137 1.74 5.11 -10.50
CA LEU A 137 1.01 6.38 -10.75
C LEU A 137 0.10 6.31 -11.98
N SER A 138 0.56 5.74 -13.09
CA SER A 138 -0.24 5.60 -14.31
C SER A 138 -1.50 4.74 -14.10
N ASN A 139 -1.43 3.71 -13.25
CA ASN A 139 -2.60 2.89 -12.93
C ASN A 139 -3.61 3.67 -12.08
N PHE A 140 -3.13 4.55 -11.21
CA PHE A 140 -3.99 5.40 -10.39
C PHE A 140 -4.70 6.48 -11.20
N THR A 141 -4.02 7.11 -12.17
CA THR A 141 -4.61 8.18 -13.00
C THR A 141 -5.70 7.66 -13.94
N GLN A 142 -5.64 6.39 -14.30
CA GLN A 142 -6.64 5.72 -15.14
C GLN A 142 -7.91 5.30 -14.37
N ARG A 143 -7.93 5.42 -13.03
CA ARG A 143 -9.09 5.05 -12.21
C ARG A 143 -10.29 5.96 -12.52
N THR A 144 -11.47 5.38 -12.63
CA THR A 144 -12.73 6.12 -12.80
C THR A 144 -13.67 5.88 -11.60
N PRO A 145 -14.48 6.88 -11.19
CA PRO A 145 -14.45 8.29 -11.64
C PRO A 145 -13.20 9.04 -11.15
N VAL A 146 -12.91 10.22 -11.73
CA VAL A 146 -11.74 11.05 -11.37
C VAL A 146 -11.69 11.37 -9.86
N SER A 147 -12.84 11.55 -9.20
CA SER A 147 -12.87 11.76 -7.75
C SER A 147 -12.26 10.59 -6.97
N MET A 148 -12.47 9.35 -7.43
CA MET A 148 -11.83 8.17 -6.84
C MET A 148 -10.35 8.07 -7.20
N ALA A 149 -9.94 8.48 -8.41
CA ALA A 149 -8.52 8.56 -8.76
C ALA A 149 -7.76 9.52 -7.83
N ILE A 150 -8.28 10.74 -7.66
CA ILE A 150 -7.70 11.77 -6.79
C ILE A 150 -7.69 11.31 -5.33
N TRP A 151 -8.80 10.77 -4.83
CA TRP A 151 -8.83 10.23 -3.46
C TRP A 151 -7.79 9.11 -3.25
N SER A 152 -7.65 8.21 -4.22
CA SER A 152 -6.71 7.09 -4.14
C SER A 152 -5.27 7.56 -4.20
N LEU A 153 -4.94 8.46 -5.13
CA LEU A 153 -3.63 9.09 -5.25
C LEU A 153 -3.27 9.86 -3.99
N THR A 154 -4.21 10.61 -3.42
CA THR A 154 -3.97 11.36 -2.18
C THR A 154 -3.64 10.42 -1.03
N CYS A 155 -4.42 9.35 -0.84
CA CYS A 155 -4.10 8.31 0.14
C CYS A 155 -2.73 7.67 -0.12
N PHE A 156 -2.38 7.45 -1.38
CA PHE A 156 -1.14 6.79 -1.78
C PHE A 156 0.09 7.67 -1.53
N PHE A 157 0.04 8.96 -1.91
CA PHE A 157 1.10 9.92 -1.61
C PHE A 157 1.27 10.14 -0.11
N ILE A 158 0.16 10.28 0.64
CA ILE A 158 0.21 10.35 2.10
C ILE A 158 0.87 9.08 2.68
N SER A 159 0.55 7.91 2.14
CA SER A 159 1.13 6.63 2.57
C SER A 159 2.64 6.54 2.33
N SER A 160 3.13 7.17 1.27
CA SER A 160 4.56 7.20 0.96
C SER A 160 5.32 8.30 1.69
N SER A 161 4.66 9.25 2.34
CA SER A 161 5.33 10.40 2.93
C SER A 161 6.09 10.00 4.20
N THR A 162 7.28 10.59 4.38
CA THR A 162 8.03 10.56 5.65
C THR A 162 7.68 11.76 6.54
N ASN A 163 6.87 12.71 6.04
CA ASN A 163 6.43 13.88 6.78
C ASN A 163 5.21 13.53 7.65
N MET A 164 5.41 13.52 8.96
CA MET A 164 4.38 13.17 9.94
C MET A 164 3.09 14.00 9.81
N TRP A 165 3.19 15.27 9.43
CA TRP A 165 2.02 16.16 9.27
C TRP A 165 1.19 15.78 8.06
N ILE A 166 1.83 15.37 6.97
CA ILE A 166 1.15 14.82 5.78
C ILE A 166 0.49 13.49 6.15
N CYS A 167 1.23 12.60 6.83
CA CYS A 167 0.71 11.32 7.31
C CYS A 167 -0.54 11.48 8.20
N ALA A 168 -0.58 12.51 9.05
CA ALA A 168 -1.70 12.80 9.93
C ALA A 168 -3.00 13.16 9.18
N LEU A 169 -2.94 13.54 7.89
CA LEU A 169 -4.12 13.82 7.07
C LEU A 169 -4.88 12.56 6.65
N LEU A 170 -4.27 11.38 6.72
CA LEU A 170 -4.85 10.15 6.19
C LEU A 170 -6.29 9.86 6.70
N PRO A 171 -6.59 9.94 8.01
CA PRO A 171 -7.94 9.65 8.50
C PRO A 171 -8.99 10.60 7.91
N HIS A 172 -8.63 11.88 7.74
CA HIS A 172 -9.49 12.89 7.13
C HIS A 172 -9.76 12.57 5.66
N VAL A 173 -8.71 12.28 4.88
CA VAL A 173 -8.83 11.94 3.46
C VAL A 173 -9.65 10.66 3.27
N ILE A 174 -9.44 9.63 4.09
CA ILE A 174 -10.24 8.41 4.08
C ILE A 174 -11.74 8.71 4.28
N GLY A 175 -12.09 9.63 5.18
CA GLY A 175 -13.48 10.04 5.43
C GLY A 175 -14.14 10.79 4.28
N ARG A 176 -13.37 11.23 3.27
CA ARG A 176 -13.83 11.98 2.10
C ARG A 176 -13.79 11.17 0.82
N MET A 177 -13.91 9.84 0.94
CA MET A 177 -13.94 8.91 -0.19
C MET A 177 -14.94 9.35 -1.27
N GLY A 178 -14.45 9.46 -2.51
CA GLY A 178 -15.25 9.81 -3.68
C GLY A 178 -15.61 11.29 -3.83
N LYS A 179 -15.22 12.16 -2.89
CA LYS A 179 -15.42 13.62 -2.99
C LYS A 179 -14.32 14.28 -3.83
N LEU A 180 -14.68 15.38 -4.49
CA LEU A 180 -13.75 16.18 -5.31
C LEU A 180 -14.07 17.68 -5.19
N GLU A 181 -14.10 18.16 -3.95
CA GLU A 181 -14.23 19.59 -3.65
C GLU A 181 -12.85 20.27 -3.64
N THR A 182 -12.81 21.59 -3.52
CA THR A 182 -11.55 22.37 -3.47
C THR A 182 -10.58 21.86 -2.40
N ILE A 183 -11.08 21.44 -1.25
CA ILE A 183 -10.24 20.88 -0.17
C ILE A 183 -9.59 19.54 -0.58
N ASP A 184 -10.30 18.71 -1.35
CA ASP A 184 -9.78 17.42 -1.81
C ASP A 184 -8.68 17.62 -2.84
N LYS A 185 -8.88 18.56 -3.78
CA LYS A 185 -7.85 18.97 -4.74
C LYS A 185 -6.61 19.55 -4.04
N ARG A 186 -6.82 20.37 -3.01
CA ARG A 186 -5.71 20.94 -2.22
C ARG A 186 -4.93 19.88 -1.46
N ASN A 187 -5.62 18.94 -0.80
CA ASN A 187 -4.98 17.82 -0.12
C ASN A 187 -4.17 16.95 -1.09
N PHE A 188 -4.73 16.68 -2.27
CA PHE A 188 -4.04 15.99 -3.35
C PHE A 188 -2.75 16.72 -3.75
N CYS A 189 -2.85 18.02 -4.09
CA CYS A 189 -1.68 18.80 -4.50
C CYS A 189 -0.61 18.86 -3.40
N VAL A 190 -1.00 19.08 -2.14
CA VAL A 190 -0.05 19.13 -1.02
C VAL A 190 0.68 17.80 -0.84
N ALA A 191 -0.03 16.68 -0.83
CA ALA A 191 0.59 15.35 -0.67
C ALA A 191 1.48 14.99 -1.88
N ALA A 192 1.03 15.28 -3.09
CA ALA A 192 1.80 15.02 -4.31
C ALA A 192 3.05 15.91 -4.43
N LEU A 193 2.96 17.19 -4.04
CA LEU A 193 4.10 18.09 -4.01
C LEU A 193 5.12 17.70 -2.95
N ASP A 194 4.69 17.22 -1.78
CA ASP A 194 5.60 16.69 -0.76
C ASP A 194 6.43 15.52 -1.32
N PHE A 195 5.78 14.58 -2.00
CA PHE A 195 6.46 13.48 -2.70
C PHE A 195 7.41 13.99 -3.78
N TYR A 196 6.93 14.87 -4.67
CA TYR A 196 7.71 15.42 -5.79
C TYR A 196 8.96 16.17 -5.32
N ARG A 197 8.89 16.92 -4.21
CA ARG A 197 10.00 17.73 -3.71
C ARG A 197 10.99 16.94 -2.88
N HIS A 198 10.49 16.11 -1.97
CA HIS A 198 11.33 15.50 -0.94
C HIS A 198 11.75 14.06 -1.26
N GLN A 199 11.08 13.37 -2.18
CA GLN A 199 11.41 11.98 -2.54
C GLN A 199 12.03 11.83 -3.93
N LEU A 200 11.70 12.71 -4.86
CA LEU A 200 12.29 12.72 -6.20
C LEU A 200 13.53 13.64 -6.21
N VAL A 201 14.68 13.07 -5.90
CA VAL A 201 15.96 13.79 -5.90
C VAL A 201 16.45 14.05 -7.32
N GLU A 202 16.29 13.08 -8.22
CA GLU A 202 16.80 13.14 -9.58
C GLU A 202 15.83 13.86 -10.53
N GLU A 203 16.38 14.72 -11.39
CA GLU A 203 15.61 15.44 -12.41
C GLU A 203 14.96 14.50 -13.44
N ALA A 204 15.53 13.30 -13.66
CA ALA A 204 14.88 12.27 -14.47
C ALA A 204 13.57 11.79 -13.82
N GLY A 205 13.58 11.53 -12.51
CA GLY A 205 12.39 11.13 -11.76
C GLY A 205 11.31 12.23 -11.74
N LYS A 206 11.71 13.49 -11.55
CA LYS A 206 10.80 14.64 -11.61
C LYS A 206 10.15 14.79 -12.99
N ARG A 207 10.92 14.66 -14.07
CA ARG A 207 10.39 14.69 -15.45
C ARG A 207 9.42 13.54 -15.72
N ALA A 208 9.75 12.33 -15.26
CA ALA A 208 8.86 11.18 -15.39
C ALA A 208 7.54 11.41 -14.64
N PHE A 209 7.59 11.93 -13.41
CA PHE A 209 6.42 12.28 -12.62
C PHE A 209 5.51 13.29 -13.35
N ILE A 210 6.11 14.38 -13.85
CA ILE A 210 5.40 15.43 -14.60
C ILE A 210 4.74 14.83 -15.85
N SER A 211 5.47 14.02 -16.62
CA SER A 211 4.98 13.39 -17.85
C SER A 211 3.74 12.52 -17.61
N ILE A 212 3.73 11.74 -16.53
CA ILE A 212 2.58 10.89 -16.16
C ILE A 212 1.32 11.74 -16.00
N PHE A 213 1.38 12.84 -15.24
CA PHE A 213 0.21 13.69 -15.03
C PHE A 213 -0.14 14.54 -16.25
N GLN A 214 0.84 14.98 -17.04
CA GLN A 214 0.60 15.71 -18.29
C GLN A 214 -0.23 14.88 -19.28
N SER A 215 0.05 13.58 -19.38
CA SER A 215 -0.65 12.69 -20.32
C SER A 215 -2.15 12.54 -20.09
N VAL A 216 -2.63 12.85 -18.88
CA VAL A 216 -4.04 12.68 -18.44
C VAL A 216 -4.70 13.99 -18.00
N ALA A 217 -3.95 15.10 -18.01
CA ALA A 217 -4.44 16.37 -17.51
C ALA A 217 -5.46 16.99 -18.47
N ASN A 218 -6.56 17.48 -17.90
CA ASN A 218 -7.55 18.30 -18.61
C ASN A 218 -7.51 19.73 -18.05
N PRO A 219 -7.75 20.77 -18.88
CA PRO A 219 -7.80 22.16 -18.42
C PRO A 219 -8.77 22.34 -17.24
N GLY A 220 -8.32 23.03 -16.19
CA GLY A 220 -9.12 23.24 -14.96
C GLY A 220 -9.33 21.99 -14.08
N GLY A 221 -8.70 20.86 -14.45
CA GLY A 221 -8.74 19.62 -13.69
C GLY A 221 -7.69 19.54 -12.57
N PRO A 222 -7.84 18.58 -11.64
CA PRO A 222 -6.93 18.43 -10.49
C PRO A 222 -5.48 18.12 -10.90
N TYR A 223 -5.27 17.39 -12.00
CA TYR A 223 -3.92 17.12 -12.51
C TYR A 223 -3.26 18.36 -13.11
N ALA A 224 -4.03 19.25 -13.77
CA ALA A 224 -3.51 20.51 -14.27
C ALA A 224 -3.12 21.46 -13.12
N GLU A 225 -3.92 21.49 -12.05
CA GLU A 225 -3.59 22.25 -10.82
C GLU A 225 -2.28 21.77 -10.18
N LEU A 226 -2.07 20.44 -10.11
CA LEU A 226 -0.80 19.87 -9.62
C LEU A 226 0.39 20.29 -10.50
N LEU A 227 0.25 20.16 -11.83
CA LEU A 227 1.32 20.52 -12.78
C LEU A 227 1.69 22.00 -12.68
N ALA A 228 0.70 22.89 -12.58
CA ALA A 228 0.95 24.30 -12.36
C ALA A 228 1.73 24.55 -11.05
N ALA A 229 1.38 23.84 -9.97
CA ALA A 229 2.08 23.96 -8.70
C ALA A 229 3.51 23.39 -8.72
N CYS A 230 3.76 22.31 -9.48
CA CYS A 230 5.12 21.80 -9.72
C CYS A 230 5.98 22.85 -10.46
N ASN A 231 5.43 23.49 -11.48
CA ASN A 231 6.16 24.47 -12.31
C ASN A 231 6.41 25.81 -11.59
N ALA A 232 5.44 26.30 -10.82
CA ALA A 232 5.54 27.58 -10.11
C ALA A 232 6.64 27.62 -9.04
N ASN A 233 7.23 26.48 -8.69
CA ASN A 233 8.30 26.38 -7.69
C ASN A 233 9.63 25.89 -8.29
N ASN A 234 9.71 25.74 -9.62
CA ASN A 234 10.96 25.53 -10.36
C ASN A 234 11.55 26.87 -10.88
N GLN A 235 10.85 27.99 -10.63
CA GLN A 235 11.32 29.37 -10.81
C GLN A 235 11.71 29.94 -9.45
#